data_AF-A0A1E8Q2N8-F1
#
_entry.id   AF-A0A1E8Q2N8-F1
#
_cell.length_a   1.000
_cell.length_b   1.000
_cell.length_c   1.000
_cell.angle_alpha   90.00
_cell.angle_beta   90.00
_cell.angle_gamma   90.00
#
_symmetry.space_group_name_H-M   'P 1'
#
loop_
_entity.id
_entity.type
_entity.pdbx_description
1 polymer ?
#
loop_
_entity_poly.entity_id
_entity_poly.type
_entity_poly.pdbx_seq_one_letter_code
_entity_poly.pdbx_strand_id
1 'polypeptide(L)'
;MLIDPETGEPFRPCRPMPIRAVCDVPGCGYADDADGQRSTAGREALRKHLLQGREPDPTPPGHCDCRRCRDHGREPFTPEETDDVLNHLTDRTAVLFLLGYAHLSGCVPCEHCGGLAALFQDGGTWPGLIEAGCCPYHHHLAGVPFGGDR
;
A
#
# COMPACT_ATOMS: atom_id res chain seq x y z
N MET A 1 -18.14 4.32 -15.90
CA MET A 1 -18.57 4.67 -14.54
C MET A 1 -19.38 3.50 -14.02
N LEU A 2 -18.82 2.73 -13.10
CA LEU A 2 -19.57 1.64 -12.46
C LEU A 2 -20.52 2.29 -11.45
N ILE A 3 -21.77 1.87 -11.42
CA ILE A 3 -22.78 2.35 -10.48
C ILE A 3 -23.09 1.17 -9.57
N ASP A 4 -23.12 1.43 -8.26
CA ASP A 4 -23.53 0.42 -7.28
C ASP A 4 -25.03 0.11 -7.48
N PRO A 5 -25.41 -1.16 -7.72
CA PRO A 5 -26.80 -1.52 -8.00
C PRO A 5 -27.73 -1.41 -6.77
N GLU A 6 -27.18 -1.34 -5.55
CA GLU A 6 -27.96 -1.22 -4.31
C GLU A 6 -28.17 0.24 -3.92
N THR A 7 -27.19 1.11 -4.17
CA THR A 7 -27.24 2.52 -3.74
C THR A 7 -27.49 3.51 -4.87
N GLY A 8 -27.26 3.13 -6.13
CA GLY A 8 -27.41 4.00 -7.29
C GLY A 8 -26.33 5.10 -7.39
N GLU A 9 -25.33 5.09 -6.50
CA GLU A 9 -24.22 6.04 -6.50
C GLU A 9 -23.06 5.58 -7.40
N PRO A 10 -22.19 6.50 -7.86
CA PRO A 10 -20.96 6.12 -8.53
C PRO A 10 -20.15 5.21 -7.62
N PHE A 11 -19.86 3.98 -8.08
CA PHE A 11 -19.04 3.02 -7.35
C PHE A 11 -17.67 3.65 -7.05
N ARG A 12 -17.41 3.90 -5.77
CA ARG A 12 -16.10 4.30 -5.28
C ARG A 12 -15.42 3.03 -4.77
N PRO A 13 -14.47 2.45 -5.52
CA PRO A 13 -13.78 1.27 -5.03
C PRO A 13 -13.12 1.60 -3.69
N CYS A 14 -13.23 0.70 -2.72
CA CYS A 14 -12.46 0.78 -1.47
C CYS A 14 -10.94 0.80 -1.73
N ARG A 15 -10.50 0.44 -2.95
CA ARG A 15 -9.10 0.41 -3.37
C ARG A 15 -8.76 1.66 -4.20
N PRO A 16 -7.71 2.41 -3.86
CA PRO A 16 -7.25 3.54 -4.68
C PRO A 16 -6.74 3.08 -6.07
N MET A 17 -6.71 3.98 -7.04
CA MET A 17 -6.08 3.74 -8.35
C MET A 17 -4.65 4.32 -8.37
N PRO A 18 -3.71 3.80 -9.19
CA PRO A 18 -3.85 2.63 -10.07
C PRO A 18 -3.81 1.30 -9.30
N ILE A 19 -4.62 0.34 -9.75
CA ILE A 19 -4.77 -0.96 -9.08
C ILE A 19 -3.53 -1.85 -9.29
N ARG A 20 -2.93 -1.86 -10.49
CA ARG A 20 -1.85 -2.81 -10.86
C ARG A 20 -0.46 -2.16 -10.94
N ALA A 21 0.58 -2.93 -10.63
CA ALA A 21 1.97 -2.56 -10.92
C ALA A 21 2.29 -2.92 -12.38
N VAL A 22 2.43 -1.90 -13.24
CA VAL A 22 2.67 -2.08 -14.68
C VAL A 22 3.95 -1.34 -15.08
N CYS A 23 4.75 -1.96 -15.94
CA CYS A 23 5.89 -1.34 -16.61
C CYS A 23 6.09 -1.99 -17.98
N ASP A 24 6.22 -1.16 -19.02
CA ASP A 24 6.37 -1.64 -20.41
C ASP A 24 7.79 -2.14 -20.73
N VAL A 25 8.74 -1.98 -19.80
CA VAL A 25 10.12 -2.47 -19.99
C VAL A 25 10.13 -4.00 -19.81
N PRO A 26 10.49 -4.78 -20.84
CA PRO A 26 10.52 -6.24 -20.75
C PRO A 26 11.43 -6.72 -19.62
N GLY A 27 10.93 -7.66 -18.81
CA GLY A 27 11.67 -8.23 -17.68
C GLY A 27 11.78 -7.32 -16.45
N CYS A 28 11.03 -6.21 -16.40
CA CYS A 28 11.03 -5.32 -15.24
C CYS A 28 10.54 -6.06 -13.98
N GLY A 29 11.36 -6.08 -12.93
CA GLY A 29 11.02 -6.71 -11.65
C GLY A 29 9.91 -6.02 -10.83
N TYR A 30 9.41 -4.87 -11.29
CA TYR A 30 8.26 -4.19 -10.71
C TYR A 30 6.94 -4.60 -11.37
N ALA A 31 6.95 -4.94 -12.65
CA ALA A 31 5.73 -5.32 -13.33
C ALA A 31 5.17 -6.61 -12.71
N ASP A 32 3.91 -6.56 -12.29
CA ASP A 32 3.20 -7.75 -11.88
C ASP A 32 2.86 -8.58 -13.11
N ASP A 33 3.04 -9.89 -13.02
CA ASP A 33 2.74 -10.78 -14.14
C ASP A 33 1.22 -10.89 -14.39
N ALA A 34 0.85 -11.58 -15.47
CA ALA A 34 -0.54 -11.77 -15.84
C ALA A 34 -1.34 -12.54 -14.77
N ASP A 35 -0.65 -13.39 -14.00
CA ASP A 35 -1.25 -14.22 -12.96
C ASP A 35 -1.30 -13.50 -11.59
N GLY A 36 -0.68 -12.32 -11.48
CA GLY A 36 -0.64 -11.52 -10.25
C GLY A 36 0.25 -12.11 -9.16
N GLN A 37 1.32 -12.83 -9.51
CA GLN A 37 2.12 -13.54 -8.50
C GLN A 37 2.86 -12.56 -7.57
N ARG A 38 3.31 -11.40 -8.06
CA ARG A 38 4.05 -10.45 -7.21
C ARG A 38 3.12 -9.73 -6.25
N SER A 39 1.93 -9.32 -6.71
CA SER A 39 0.96 -8.70 -5.81
C SER A 39 0.45 -9.70 -4.77
N THR A 40 0.28 -10.97 -5.14
CA THR A 40 -0.04 -12.06 -4.20
C THR A 40 1.06 -12.21 -3.14
N ALA A 41 2.33 -12.32 -3.56
CA ALA A 41 3.46 -12.40 -2.64
C ALA A 41 3.56 -11.15 -1.74
N GLY A 42 3.26 -9.96 -2.27
CA GLY A 42 3.22 -8.73 -1.49
C GLY A 42 2.09 -8.68 -0.46
N ARG A 43 0.90 -9.18 -0.81
CA ARG A 43 -0.23 -9.35 0.13
C ARG A 43 0.13 -10.34 1.24
N GLU A 44 0.78 -11.46 0.91
CA GLU A 44 1.24 -12.43 1.90
C GLU A 44 2.32 -11.84 2.82
N ALA A 45 3.27 -11.09 2.26
CA ALA A 45 4.28 -10.39 3.05
C ALA A 45 3.65 -9.39 4.03
N LEU A 46 2.65 -8.61 3.58
CA LEU A 46 1.95 -7.67 4.44
C LEU A 46 1.11 -8.40 5.50
N ARG A 47 0.40 -9.47 5.13
CA ARG A 47 -0.35 -10.31 6.07
C ARG A 47 0.55 -10.78 7.21
N LYS A 48 1.72 -11.32 6.86
CA LYS A 48 2.72 -11.78 7.84
C LYS A 48 3.19 -10.63 8.72
N HIS A 49 3.49 -9.46 8.14
CA HIS A 49 3.91 -8.27 8.88
C HIS A 49 2.85 -7.83 9.91
N LEU A 50 1.57 -7.80 9.52
CA LEU A 50 0.46 -7.38 10.38
C LEU A 50 0.22 -8.36 11.54
N LEU A 51 0.25 -9.66 11.27
CA LEU A 51 0.02 -10.72 12.25
C LEU A 51 1.19 -10.96 13.22
N GLN A 52 2.41 -10.52 12.86
CA GLN A 52 3.58 -10.67 13.73
C GLN A 52 3.78 -9.49 14.69
N GLY A 53 3.11 -8.36 14.45
CA GLY A 53 3.38 -7.10 15.16
C GLY A 53 4.69 -6.45 14.70
N ARG A 54 4.96 -5.23 15.17
CA ARG A 54 6.21 -4.52 14.84
C ARG A 54 7.30 -4.87 15.86
N GLU A 55 8.50 -5.19 15.37
CA GLU A 55 9.67 -5.16 16.24
C GLU A 55 9.86 -3.75 16.83
N PRO A 56 10.36 -3.62 18.07
CA PRO A 56 10.78 -2.35 18.63
C PRO A 56 11.80 -1.67 17.73
N ASP A 57 11.40 -0.61 17.02
CA ASP A 57 12.36 0.32 16.44
C ASP A 57 13.12 1.01 17.59
N PRO A 58 14.46 0.93 17.66
CA PRO A 58 15.26 1.63 18.68
C PRO A 58 15.35 3.15 18.42
N THR A 59 14.83 3.63 17.29
CA THR A 59 14.84 5.04 16.92
C THR A 59 13.70 5.78 17.64
N PRO A 60 13.97 6.97 18.25
CA PRO A 60 12.91 7.77 18.85
C PRO A 60 11.91 8.17 17.77
N PRO A 61 10.67 8.42 18.18
CA PRO A 61 9.62 7.90 17.35
C PRO A 61 9.07 8.91 16.34
N GLY A 62 9.25 8.61 15.05
CA GLY A 62 8.52 9.22 13.93
C GLY A 62 7.17 8.54 13.68
N HIS A 63 6.39 8.41 14.75
CA HIS A 63 5.28 7.47 14.92
C HIS A 63 4.25 7.44 13.78
N CYS A 64 3.80 6.23 13.49
CA CYS A 64 2.41 5.98 13.09
C CYS A 64 1.45 6.78 13.99
N ASP A 65 0.79 7.80 13.43
CA ASP A 65 -0.11 8.70 14.16
C ASP A 65 -1.55 8.19 14.23
N CYS A 66 -1.82 6.96 13.77
CA CYS A 66 -3.18 6.44 13.82
C CYS A 66 -3.61 6.17 15.27
N ARG A 67 -4.92 6.31 15.50
CA ARG A 67 -5.55 6.10 16.80
C ARG A 67 -5.14 4.78 17.45
N ARG A 68 -4.98 3.71 16.67
CA ARG A 68 -4.52 2.42 17.18
C ARG A 68 -3.05 2.40 17.61
N CYS A 69 -2.15 3.02 16.84
CA CYS A 69 -0.75 3.14 17.23
C CYS A 69 -0.57 4.00 18.49
N ARG A 70 -1.49 4.94 18.75
CA ARG A 70 -1.56 5.75 19.96
C ARG A 70 -2.20 5.01 21.15
N ASP A 71 -3.27 4.24 20.91
CA ASP A 71 -4.11 3.63 21.97
C ASP A 71 -3.72 2.18 22.32
N HIS A 72 -3.13 1.41 21.40
CA HIS A 72 -2.94 -0.05 21.49
C HIS A 72 -1.52 -0.51 21.10
N GLY A 73 -0.51 0.28 21.46
CA GLY A 73 0.89 0.15 21.04
C GLY A 73 1.37 -1.25 20.65
N ARG A 74 1.99 -1.37 19.47
CA ARG A 74 2.78 -2.53 18.98
C ARG A 74 2.09 -3.90 18.92
N GLU A 75 0.84 -4.05 19.36
CA GLU A 75 0.15 -5.34 19.30
C GLU A 75 -0.09 -5.79 17.85
N PRO A 76 0.04 -7.11 17.56
CA PRO A 76 -0.34 -7.66 16.28
C PRO A 76 -1.80 -7.36 15.92
N PHE A 77 -2.09 -7.32 14.62
CA PHE A 77 -3.45 -7.22 14.11
C PHE A 77 -4.18 -8.54 14.31
N THR A 78 -5.49 -8.50 14.53
CA THR A 78 -6.29 -9.72 14.45
C THR A 78 -6.41 -10.19 13.00
N PRO A 79 -6.79 -11.45 12.75
CA PRO A 79 -7.04 -11.94 11.40
C PRO A 79 -8.06 -11.08 10.63
N GLU A 80 -9.14 -10.65 11.29
CA GLU A 80 -10.22 -9.87 10.69
C GLU A 80 -9.71 -8.48 10.25
N GLU A 81 -8.96 -7.82 11.14
CA GLU A 81 -8.36 -6.51 10.84
C GLU A 81 -7.30 -6.60 9.74
N THR A 82 -6.59 -7.73 9.68
CA THR A 82 -5.63 -8.01 8.61
C THR A 82 -6.35 -8.17 7.29
N ASP A 83 -7.47 -8.90 7.25
CA ASP A 83 -8.27 -9.07 6.05
C ASP A 83 -8.87 -7.74 5.58
N ASP A 84 -9.35 -6.89 6.49
CA ASP A 84 -9.79 -5.53 6.19
C ASP A 84 -8.68 -4.74 5.48
N VAL A 85 -7.48 -4.71 6.04
CA VAL A 85 -6.33 -3.99 5.45
C VAL A 85 -6.01 -4.52 4.05
N LEU A 86 -5.97 -5.84 3.89
CA LEU A 86 -5.66 -6.48 2.60
C LEU A 86 -6.75 -6.24 1.55
N ASN A 87 -8.01 -6.14 1.97
CA ASN A 87 -9.12 -5.83 1.07
C ASN A 87 -9.03 -4.42 0.48
N HIS A 88 -8.41 -3.48 1.20
CA HIS A 88 -8.15 -2.11 0.74
C HIS A 88 -6.83 -1.95 -0.03
N LEU A 89 -5.97 -2.96 0.02
CA LEU A 89 -4.66 -2.92 -0.64
C LEU A 89 -4.79 -3.06 -2.16
N THR A 90 -4.12 -2.19 -2.91
CA THR A 90 -3.97 -2.32 -4.37
C THR A 90 -2.85 -3.30 -4.71
N ASP A 91 -2.95 -3.98 -5.85
CA ASP A 91 -1.90 -4.90 -6.31
C ASP A 91 -0.58 -4.16 -6.49
N ARG A 92 -0.65 -2.92 -6.98
CA ARG A 92 0.50 -2.02 -7.04
C ARG A 92 1.17 -1.82 -5.69
N THR A 93 0.40 -1.45 -4.67
CA THR A 93 0.95 -1.15 -3.35
C THR A 93 1.47 -2.42 -2.69
N ALA A 94 0.83 -3.58 -2.93
CA ALA A 94 1.34 -4.87 -2.50
C ALA A 94 2.73 -5.15 -3.09
N VAL A 95 2.92 -4.90 -4.39
CA VAL A 95 4.24 -5.05 -5.04
C VAL A 95 5.25 -4.04 -4.48
N LEU A 96 4.87 -2.77 -4.30
CA LEU A 96 5.77 -1.78 -3.71
C LEU A 96 6.19 -2.15 -2.28
N PHE A 97 5.26 -2.68 -1.48
CA PHE A 97 5.56 -3.18 -0.13
C PHE A 97 6.53 -4.36 -0.19
N LEU A 98 6.28 -5.34 -1.07
CA LEU A 98 7.15 -6.50 -1.28
C LEU A 98 8.59 -6.08 -1.64
N LEU A 99 8.72 -5.05 -2.48
CA LEU A 99 10.00 -4.54 -2.96
C LEU A 99 10.68 -3.55 -2.00
N GLY A 100 10.03 -3.21 -0.87
CA GLY A 100 10.56 -2.27 0.12
C GLY A 100 10.45 -0.79 -0.27
N TYR A 101 9.62 -0.46 -1.27
CA TYR A 101 9.35 0.91 -1.71
C TYR A 101 8.14 1.56 -1.03
N ALA A 102 7.34 0.77 -0.33
CA ALA A 102 6.24 1.27 0.50
C ALA A 102 6.36 0.67 1.90
N HIS A 103 6.33 1.53 2.92
CA HIS A 103 6.27 1.12 4.31
C HIS A 103 4.89 1.40 4.87
N LEU A 104 4.33 0.43 5.58
CA LEU A 104 3.10 0.64 6.34
C LEU A 104 3.39 1.75 7.37
N SER A 105 2.67 2.85 7.29
CA SER A 105 2.78 3.98 8.22
C SER A 105 1.65 3.98 9.25
N GLY A 106 0.54 3.31 8.96
CA GLY A 106 -0.58 3.14 9.88
C GLY A 106 -1.80 2.58 9.17
N CYS A 107 -2.94 2.64 9.84
CA CYS A 107 -4.24 2.32 9.26
C CYS A 107 -5.28 3.35 9.69
N VAL A 108 -6.28 3.59 8.85
CA VAL A 108 -7.44 4.44 9.14
C VAL A 108 -8.73 3.71 8.78
N PRO A 109 -9.86 4.00 9.45
CA PRO A 109 -11.15 3.49 9.02
C PRO A 109 -11.47 4.00 7.60
N CYS A 110 -11.86 3.09 6.72
CA CYS A 110 -12.36 3.42 5.40
C CYS A 110 -13.67 4.19 5.53
N GLU A 111 -13.76 5.36 4.90
CA GLU A 111 -14.97 6.21 4.96
C GLU A 111 -16.20 5.55 4.32
N HIS A 112 -16.00 4.52 3.49
CA HIS A 112 -17.08 3.84 2.76
C HIS A 112 -17.62 2.61 3.50
N CYS A 113 -16.75 1.68 3.90
CA CYS A 113 -17.19 0.43 4.53
C CYS A 113 -16.88 0.33 6.03
N GLY A 114 -16.17 1.31 6.61
CA GLY A 114 -15.75 1.31 8.01
C GLY A 114 -14.56 0.38 8.34
N GLY A 115 -14.21 -0.56 7.45
CA GLY A 115 -13.07 -1.47 7.63
C GLY A 115 -11.73 -0.74 7.61
N LEU A 116 -10.68 -1.36 8.14
CA LEU A 116 -9.34 -0.75 8.20
C LEU A 116 -8.68 -0.68 6.81
N ALA A 117 -8.20 0.50 6.44
CA ALA A 117 -7.38 0.73 5.27
C ALA A 117 -5.96 1.12 5.67
N ALA A 118 -4.94 0.51 5.04
CA ALA A 118 -3.55 0.83 5.31
C ALA A 118 -3.15 2.19 4.70
N LEU A 119 -2.39 2.94 5.49
CA LEU A 119 -1.62 4.10 5.04
C LEU A 119 -0.19 3.65 4.76
N PHE A 120 0.34 4.06 3.63
CA PHE A 120 1.72 3.80 3.25
C PHE A 120 2.51 5.11 3.13
N GLN A 121 3.79 5.03 3.46
CA GLN A 121 4.78 6.05 3.19
C GLN A 121 5.81 5.50 2.21
N ASP A 122 6.42 6.38 1.42
CA ASP A 122 7.51 6.00 0.52
C ASP A 122 8.69 5.44 1.32
N GLY A 123 9.26 4.35 0.80
CA GLY A 123 10.48 3.76 1.32
C GLY A 123 11.75 4.29 0.67
N GLY A 124 12.80 4.43 1.47
CA GLY A 124 14.13 4.85 1.01
C GLY A 124 14.19 6.30 0.52
N THR A 125 15.00 6.55 -0.51
CA THR A 125 15.29 7.89 -1.06
C THR A 125 14.32 8.32 -2.16
N TRP A 126 13.10 7.77 -2.22
CA TRP A 126 12.17 7.93 -3.34
C TRP A 126 10.86 8.65 -2.93
N PRO A 127 10.93 9.93 -2.50
CA PRO A 127 9.73 10.66 -2.10
C PRO A 127 8.77 10.84 -3.28
N GLY A 128 7.48 10.59 -3.05
CA GLY A 128 6.41 10.72 -4.03
C GLY A 128 6.18 9.51 -4.93
N LEU A 129 6.88 8.39 -4.72
CA LEU A 129 6.78 7.20 -5.56
C LEU A 129 5.39 6.56 -5.52
N ILE A 130 4.78 6.45 -4.34
CA ILE A 130 3.43 5.89 -4.19
C ILE A 130 2.42 6.76 -4.94
N GLU A 131 2.49 8.09 -4.80
CA GLU A 131 1.56 9.02 -5.47
C GLU A 131 1.77 9.07 -6.98
N ALA A 132 3.01 9.06 -7.44
CA ALA A 132 3.34 9.17 -8.87
C ALA A 132 2.81 8.02 -9.74
N GLY A 133 2.40 6.90 -9.15
CA GLY A 133 1.77 5.80 -9.89
C GLY A 133 2.70 5.02 -10.82
N CYS A 134 3.98 5.39 -10.94
CA CYS A 134 4.91 4.85 -11.93
C CYS A 134 5.84 3.77 -11.36
N CYS A 135 6.65 3.17 -12.25
CA CYS A 135 7.64 2.16 -11.92
C CYS A 135 8.86 2.79 -11.23
N PRO A 136 9.32 2.28 -10.06
CA PRO A 136 10.50 2.82 -9.38
C PRO A 136 11.77 2.72 -10.21
N TYR A 137 11.92 1.68 -11.03
CA TYR A 137 13.14 1.42 -11.81
C TYR A 137 13.25 2.26 -13.09
N HIS A 138 12.11 2.61 -13.69
CA HIS A 138 12.05 3.20 -15.04
C HIS A 138 11.25 4.52 -15.10
N HIS A 139 11.10 5.19 -13.96
CA HIS A 139 10.39 6.47 -13.86
C HIS A 139 10.95 7.57 -14.78
N HIS A 140 12.27 7.58 -15.00
CA HIS A 140 12.94 8.51 -15.90
C HIS A 140 12.48 8.35 -17.35
N LEU A 141 12.01 7.17 -17.74
CA LEU A 141 11.44 6.91 -19.06
C LEU A 141 9.99 7.41 -19.18
N ALA A 142 9.28 7.50 -18.05
CA ALA A 142 7.91 8.00 -17.98
C ALA A 142 7.83 9.54 -17.97
N GLY A 143 8.97 10.25 -17.97
CA GLY A 143 9.01 11.71 -17.89
C GLY A 143 8.51 12.28 -16.57
N VAL A 144 8.44 11.44 -15.52
CA VAL A 144 8.01 11.86 -14.18
C VAL A 144 9.26 12.16 -13.36
N PRO A 145 9.55 13.43 -13.00
CA PRO A 145 10.67 13.74 -12.14
C PRO A 145 10.36 13.25 -10.72
N PHE A 146 11.31 12.51 -10.12
CA PHE A 146 11.32 12.25 -8.69
C PHE A 146 12.30 13.19 -8.00
N GLY A 147 11.90 13.74 -6.86
CA GLY A 147 12.69 14.72 -6.12
C GLY A 147 12.60 16.11 -6.76
N GLY A 148 11.59 16.87 -6.35
CA GLY A 148 11.72 18.33 -6.40
C GLY A 148 12.71 18.74 -5.32
N ASP A 149 13.71 19.54 -5.69
CA ASP A 149 14.61 20.24 -4.78
C ASP A 149 13.83 20.77 -3.57
N ARG A 150 14.16 20.30 -2.37
CA ARG A 150 13.85 20.98 -1.12
C ARG A 150 15.11 21.64 -0.59
#